data_AF-A0A3D0PD04-F1
#
_entry.id   AF-A0A3D0PD04-F1
#
_cell.length_a   1.000
_cell.length_b   1.000
_cell.length_c   1.000
_cell.angle_alpha   90.00
_cell.angle_beta   90.00
_cell.angle_gamma   90.00
#
_symmetry.space_group_name_H-M   'P 1'
#
loop_
_entity.id
_entity.type
_entity.pdbx_description
1 polymer ?
#
loop_
_entity_poly.entity_id
_entity_poly.type
_entity_poly.pdbx_seq_one_letter_code
_entity_poly.pdbx_strand_id
1 'polypeptide(L)'
;MGIGPPFDDEQSFLELFKRVSTGLDEESKLPLSLWLFEDPDSPVALPGAACLDLHDCLHILLNRGYSTADEAFVVGFSMGNDRRCRRWHQRLLALVSHHFYPPVYRHSRRDLWQFWRGVWLGQRTLPLMQFSPQDFLRLGERLGEIRQALGLRDCCQP
;
A
#
# COMPACT_ATOMS: atom_id res chain seq x y z
N MET A 1 11.45 -14.28 -12.64
CA MET A 1 12.02 -13.86 -11.33
C MET A 1 11.04 -12.89 -10.72
N GLY A 2 10.31 -13.30 -9.67
CA GLY A 2 9.17 -12.55 -9.14
C GLY A 2 9.57 -11.15 -8.68
N ILE A 3 8.81 -10.15 -9.11
CA ILE A 3 8.83 -8.82 -8.50
C ILE A 3 8.04 -8.98 -7.20
N GLY A 4 8.75 -9.00 -6.08
CA GLY A 4 8.13 -9.23 -4.78
C GLY A 4 9.17 -9.34 -3.67
N PRO A 5 8.71 -9.27 -2.40
CA PRO A 5 9.59 -9.30 -1.23
C PRO A 5 10.39 -10.62 -1.14
N PRO A 6 11.49 -10.63 -0.34
CA PRO A 6 11.94 -9.54 0.51
C PRO A 6 12.63 -8.41 -0.26
N PHE A 7 12.23 -7.17 0.02
CA PHE A 7 12.94 -5.95 -0.39
C PHE A 7 13.97 -5.61 0.69
N ASP A 8 15.24 -5.73 0.33
CA ASP A 8 16.39 -5.57 1.22
C ASP A 8 16.67 -4.08 1.49
N ASP A 9 17.03 -3.77 2.73
CA ASP A 9 17.36 -2.41 3.18
C ASP A 9 18.56 -1.81 2.42
N GLU A 10 19.46 -2.65 1.90
CA GLU A 10 20.63 -2.24 1.13
C GLU A 10 20.32 -1.88 -0.32
N GLN A 11 19.11 -2.20 -0.81
CA GLN A 11 18.73 -1.92 -2.20
C GLN A 11 18.42 -0.43 -2.42
N SER A 12 18.75 0.05 -3.62
CA SER A 12 18.39 1.41 -4.05
C SER A 12 16.87 1.50 -4.24
N PHE A 13 16.26 2.47 -3.56
CA PHE A 13 14.82 2.69 -3.67
C PHE A 13 14.41 3.10 -5.09
N LEU A 14 15.21 3.93 -5.77
CA LEU A 14 14.93 4.38 -7.12
C LEU A 14 14.89 3.21 -8.13
N GLU A 15 15.86 2.30 -8.04
CA GLU A 15 15.92 1.13 -8.93
C GLU A 15 14.79 0.15 -8.64
N LEU A 16 14.43 -0.05 -7.36
CA LEU A 16 13.26 -0.84 -6.98
C LEU A 16 11.97 -0.24 -7.51
N PHE A 17 11.76 1.06 -7.30
CA PHE A 17 10.58 1.78 -7.77
C PHE A 17 10.45 1.67 -9.29
N LYS A 18 11.50 1.99 -10.05
CA LYS A 18 11.51 1.81 -11.51
C LYS A 18 11.17 0.38 -11.92
N ARG A 19 11.77 -0.62 -11.27
CA ARG A 19 11.53 -2.03 -11.59
C ARG A 19 10.10 -2.45 -11.32
N VAL A 20 9.51 -1.99 -10.22
CA VAL A 20 8.10 -2.24 -9.87
C VAL A 20 7.18 -1.56 -10.88
N SER A 21 7.37 -0.26 -11.13
CA SER A 21 6.52 0.52 -12.03
C SER A 21 6.65 0.09 -13.49
N THR A 22 7.79 -0.46 -13.93
CA THR A 22 7.98 -0.95 -15.31
C THR A 22 7.74 -2.44 -15.51
N GLY A 23 7.95 -3.27 -14.49
CA GLY A 23 8.09 -4.72 -14.65
C GLY A 23 6.86 -5.56 -14.32
N LEU A 24 5.81 -5.00 -13.73
CA LEU A 24 4.58 -5.74 -13.47
C LEU A 24 3.69 -5.73 -14.73
N ASP A 25 3.22 -6.92 -15.14
CA ASP A 25 2.23 -7.08 -16.21
C ASP A 25 0.95 -6.32 -15.83
N GLU A 26 0.27 -5.66 -16.78
CA GLU A 26 -0.90 -4.81 -16.49
C GLU A 26 -1.99 -5.52 -15.67
N GLU A 27 -2.18 -6.84 -15.86
CA GLU A 27 -3.13 -7.65 -15.07
C GLU A 27 -2.69 -7.86 -13.62
N SER A 28 -1.38 -8.02 -13.38
CA SER A 28 -0.80 -8.09 -12.02
C SER A 28 -0.71 -6.72 -11.34
N LYS A 29 -0.72 -5.65 -12.14
CA LYS A 29 -0.80 -4.26 -11.71
C LYS A 29 -2.21 -3.81 -11.41
N LEU A 30 -3.29 -4.56 -11.71
CA LEU A 30 -4.65 -4.11 -11.41
C LEU A 30 -4.81 -4.05 -9.88
N PRO A 31 -4.54 -2.90 -9.24
CA PRO A 31 -4.52 -2.82 -7.81
C PRO A 31 -5.97 -2.75 -7.37
N LEU A 32 -6.24 -3.09 -6.12
CA LEU A 32 -7.56 -2.82 -5.54
C LEU A 32 -7.91 -1.32 -5.64
N SER A 33 -6.90 -0.44 -5.80
CA SER A 33 -7.06 0.98 -6.07
C SER A 33 -7.74 1.35 -7.38
N LEU A 34 -7.86 0.46 -8.37
CA LEU A 34 -8.70 0.69 -9.56
C LEU A 34 -10.19 0.42 -9.30
N TRP A 35 -10.55 -0.02 -8.09
CA TRP A 35 -11.93 -0.14 -7.68
C TRP A 35 -12.46 1.21 -7.20
N LEU A 36 -13.72 1.48 -7.52
CA LEU A 36 -14.41 2.78 -7.41
C LEU A 36 -14.20 3.53 -6.08
N PHE A 37 -13.94 2.83 -4.98
CA PHE A 37 -13.75 3.43 -3.65
C PHE A 37 -12.30 3.79 -3.32
N GLU A 38 -11.34 3.32 -4.09
CA GLU A 38 -9.91 3.40 -3.79
C GLU A 38 -9.13 4.19 -4.86
N ASP A 39 -9.77 4.47 -6.01
CA ASP A 39 -9.25 5.34 -7.08
C ASP A 39 -9.42 6.81 -6.68
N PRO A 40 -8.34 7.61 -6.55
CA PRO A 40 -8.44 9.02 -6.20
C PRO A 40 -9.19 9.86 -7.24
N ASP A 41 -9.26 9.43 -8.50
CA ASP A 41 -9.97 10.12 -9.58
C ASP A 41 -11.45 9.71 -9.67
N SER A 42 -11.89 8.74 -8.84
CA SER A 42 -13.27 8.31 -8.78
C SER A 42 -14.17 9.35 -8.07
N PRO A 43 -15.41 9.59 -8.58
CA PRO A 43 -16.35 10.51 -7.94
C PRO A 43 -16.84 10.05 -6.56
N VAL A 44 -16.59 8.79 -6.18
CA VAL A 44 -16.92 8.24 -4.85
C VAL A 44 -15.69 7.68 -4.13
N ALA A 45 -14.50 8.19 -4.48
CA ALA A 45 -13.25 7.87 -3.81
C ALA A 45 -13.39 8.02 -2.29
N LEU A 46 -13.05 6.97 -1.54
CA LEU A 46 -12.96 7.04 -0.10
C LEU A 46 -11.66 7.74 0.29
N PRO A 47 -11.65 8.46 1.43
CA PRO A 47 -10.40 8.95 1.99
C PRO A 47 -9.44 7.77 2.26
N GLY A 48 -8.18 7.93 1.88
CA GLY A 48 -7.18 6.85 1.83
C GLY A 48 -6.86 6.34 0.42
N ALA A 49 -7.53 6.84 -0.61
CA ALA A 49 -7.16 6.59 -2.00
C ALA A 49 -5.72 7.10 -2.28
N ALA A 50 -4.83 6.18 -2.66
CA ALA A 50 -3.45 6.49 -3.04
C ALA A 50 -3.36 6.57 -4.57
N CYS A 51 -2.54 7.50 -5.09
CA CYS A 51 -2.15 7.40 -6.50
C CYS A 51 -1.31 6.14 -6.73
N LEU A 52 -1.33 5.61 -7.96
CA LEU A 52 -0.61 4.39 -8.34
C LEU A 52 0.87 4.42 -7.93
N ASP A 53 1.54 5.56 -8.16
CA ASP A 53 2.95 5.72 -7.81
C ASP A 53 3.20 5.61 -6.29
N LEU A 54 2.31 6.20 -5.47
CA LEU A 54 2.41 6.11 -4.02
C LEU A 54 2.11 4.68 -3.54
N HIS A 55 1.12 4.02 -4.14
CA HIS A 55 0.79 2.62 -3.85
C HIS A 55 1.98 1.70 -4.06
N ASP A 56 2.66 1.80 -5.22
CA ASP A 56 3.88 1.07 -5.53
C ASP A 56 4.99 1.35 -4.51
N CYS A 57 5.16 2.62 -4.11
CA CYS A 57 6.11 2.99 -3.05
C CYS A 57 5.77 2.31 -1.73
N LEU A 58 4.48 2.22 -1.35
CA LEU A 58 4.04 1.57 -0.11
C LEU A 58 4.35 0.06 -0.13
N HIS A 59 4.19 -0.63 -1.26
CA HIS A 59 4.59 -2.04 -1.38
C HIS A 59 6.08 -2.23 -1.06
N ILE A 60 6.94 -1.38 -1.64
CA ILE A 60 8.39 -1.43 -1.42
C ILE A 60 8.72 -1.08 0.04
N LEU A 61 8.18 0.02 0.56
CA LEU A 61 8.46 0.52 1.91
C LEU A 61 7.98 -0.44 2.99
N LEU A 62 6.79 -1.03 2.84
CA LEU A 62 6.18 -1.93 3.82
C LEU A 62 6.61 -3.39 3.66
N ASN A 63 7.48 -3.67 2.68
CA ASN A 63 7.96 -5.00 2.35
C ASN A 63 6.84 -5.99 1.95
N ARG A 64 5.91 -5.55 1.08
CA ARG A 64 4.69 -6.28 0.71
C ARG A 64 4.66 -6.64 -0.77
N GLY A 65 4.20 -7.86 -1.08
CA GLY A 65 3.98 -8.31 -2.47
C GLY A 65 2.63 -7.86 -3.02
N TYR A 66 2.18 -8.51 -4.10
CA TYR A 66 0.91 -8.24 -4.80
C TYR A 66 -0.14 -9.35 -4.58
N SER A 67 -0.01 -10.10 -3.49
CA SER A 67 -1.03 -11.08 -3.11
C SER A 67 -2.27 -10.35 -2.58
N THR A 68 -3.47 -10.94 -2.68
CA THR A 68 -4.70 -10.33 -2.14
C THR A 68 -4.56 -9.92 -0.66
N ALA A 69 -3.77 -10.66 0.12
CA ALA A 69 -3.49 -10.37 1.52
C ALA A 69 -2.57 -9.16 1.70
N ASP A 70 -1.56 -9.02 0.84
CA ASP A 70 -0.61 -7.91 0.86
C ASP A 70 -1.25 -6.63 0.32
N GLU A 71 -2.04 -6.73 -0.75
CA GLU A 71 -2.87 -5.63 -1.26
C GLU A 71 -3.84 -5.11 -0.19
N ALA A 72 -4.57 -6.02 0.45
CA ALA A 72 -5.44 -5.67 1.56
C ALA A 72 -4.69 -4.93 2.68
N PHE A 73 -3.44 -5.32 2.97
CA PHE A 73 -2.59 -4.63 3.93
C PHE A 73 -2.22 -3.22 3.49
N VAL A 74 -1.78 -3.02 2.24
CA VAL A 74 -1.37 -1.71 1.71
C VAL A 74 -2.56 -0.75 1.65
N VAL A 75 -3.72 -1.21 1.19
CA VAL A 75 -4.98 -0.45 1.21
C VAL A 75 -5.40 -0.11 2.63
N GLY A 76 -5.30 -1.08 3.55
CA GLY A 76 -5.56 -0.82 4.96
C GLY A 76 -4.63 0.26 5.51
N PHE A 77 -3.34 0.20 5.15
CA PHE A 77 -2.34 1.18 5.56
C PHE A 77 -2.65 2.57 5.03
N SER A 78 -2.97 2.72 3.74
CA SER A 78 -3.30 4.02 3.15
C SER A 78 -4.53 4.65 3.83
N MET A 79 -5.57 3.87 4.08
CA MET A 79 -6.75 4.31 4.84
C MET A 79 -6.45 4.62 6.31
N GLY A 80 -5.52 3.89 6.94
CA GLY A 80 -5.10 4.18 8.31
C GLY A 80 -4.30 5.48 8.40
N ASN A 81 -3.56 5.80 7.34
CA ASN A 81 -2.64 6.90 7.29
C ASN A 81 -3.28 8.24 6.84
N ASP A 82 -4.36 8.19 6.06
CA ASP A 82 -5.13 9.39 5.72
C ASP A 82 -5.97 9.89 6.91
N ARG A 83 -5.68 11.10 7.37
CA ARG A 83 -6.38 11.76 8.49
C ARG A 83 -7.85 12.04 8.19
N ARG A 84 -8.25 12.10 6.91
CA ARG A 84 -9.64 12.24 6.48
C ARG A 84 -10.41 10.92 6.59
N CYS A 85 -9.71 9.79 6.70
CA CYS A 85 -10.31 8.47 6.75
C CYS A 85 -10.84 8.13 8.16
N ARG A 86 -12.15 8.23 8.31
CA ARG A 86 -12.89 7.77 9.49
C ARG A 86 -13.03 6.25 9.52
N ARG A 87 -13.21 5.69 10.73
CA ARG A 87 -13.44 4.25 10.97
C ARG A 87 -14.60 3.65 10.17
N TRP A 88 -15.63 4.44 9.85
CA TRP A 88 -16.76 3.93 9.07
C TRP A 88 -16.38 3.71 7.60
N HIS A 89 -15.49 4.52 7.01
CA HIS A 89 -14.97 4.28 5.66
C HIS A 89 -14.19 2.96 5.62
N GLN A 90 -13.34 2.71 6.60
CA GLN A 90 -12.57 1.46 6.73
C GLN A 90 -13.50 0.24 6.81
N ARG A 91 -14.59 0.34 7.59
CA ARG A 91 -15.60 -0.72 7.70
C ARG A 91 -16.40 -0.91 6.41
N LEU A 92 -16.75 0.19 5.73
CA LEU A 92 -17.44 0.15 4.46
C LEU A 92 -16.58 -0.59 3.43
N LEU A 93 -15.30 -0.22 3.29
CA LEU A 93 -14.41 -0.87 2.34
C LEU A 93 -14.16 -2.34 2.70
N ALA A 94 -13.98 -2.66 3.98
CA ALA A 94 -13.85 -4.05 4.43
C ALA A 94 -15.11 -4.90 4.09
N LEU A 95 -16.31 -4.31 4.19
CA LEU A 95 -17.55 -4.98 3.83
C LEU A 95 -17.67 -5.16 2.30
N VAL A 96 -17.38 -4.09 1.54
CA VAL A 96 -17.46 -4.11 0.07
C VAL A 96 -16.44 -5.09 -0.51
N SER A 97 -15.19 -5.04 -0.05
CA SER A 97 -14.12 -5.94 -0.53
C SER A 97 -14.38 -7.42 -0.18
N HIS A 98 -15.11 -7.70 0.88
CA HIS A 98 -15.46 -9.07 1.26
C HIS A 98 -16.66 -9.66 0.50
N HIS A 99 -17.58 -8.84 0.00
CA HIS A 99 -18.84 -9.32 -0.59
C HIS A 99 -19.06 -8.93 -2.05
N PHE A 100 -18.67 -7.72 -2.44
CA PHE A 100 -19.01 -7.13 -3.73
C PHE A 100 -17.85 -7.16 -4.72
N TYR A 101 -16.62 -7.38 -4.26
CA TYR A 101 -15.48 -7.51 -5.16
C TYR A 101 -15.59 -8.78 -6.02
N PRO A 102 -15.08 -8.74 -7.26
CA PRO A 102 -14.98 -9.91 -8.12
C PRO A 102 -14.27 -11.07 -7.41
N PRO A 103 -14.60 -12.34 -7.71
CA PRO A 103 -14.05 -13.49 -6.99
C PRO A 103 -12.52 -13.52 -6.91
N VAL A 104 -11.83 -12.98 -7.93
CA VAL A 104 -10.36 -12.92 -8.01
C VAL A 104 -9.76 -11.96 -6.97
N TYR A 105 -10.47 -10.88 -6.62
CA TYR A 105 -10.00 -9.84 -5.71
C TYR A 105 -10.77 -9.81 -4.39
N ARG A 106 -11.71 -10.75 -4.20
CA ARG A 106 -12.57 -10.78 -3.02
C ARG A 106 -11.76 -11.15 -1.80
N HIS A 107 -11.75 -10.25 -0.82
CA HIS A 107 -11.04 -10.48 0.42
C HIS A 107 -11.65 -11.64 1.19
N SER A 108 -10.83 -12.59 1.61
CA SER A 108 -11.18 -13.57 2.62
C SER A 108 -11.12 -12.94 4.01
N ARG A 109 -11.58 -13.67 5.04
CA ARG A 109 -11.42 -13.23 6.44
C ARG A 109 -9.96 -13.05 6.84
N ARG A 110 -9.04 -13.79 6.22
CA ARG A 110 -7.59 -13.66 6.46
C ARG A 110 -7.05 -12.37 5.85
N ASP A 111 -7.53 -12.01 4.67
CA ASP A 111 -7.11 -10.77 4.00
C ASP A 111 -7.66 -9.55 4.74
N LEU A 112 -8.89 -9.62 5.25
CA LEU A 112 -9.44 -8.59 6.15
C LEU A 112 -8.60 -8.42 7.43
N TRP A 113 -8.03 -9.50 7.96
CA TRP A 113 -7.15 -9.38 9.12
C TRP A 113 -5.87 -8.59 8.76
N GLN A 114 -5.31 -8.81 7.58
CA GLN A 114 -4.17 -8.02 7.08
C GLN A 114 -4.56 -6.58 6.80
N PHE A 115 -5.75 -6.33 6.26
CA PHE A 115 -6.31 -4.99 6.11
C PHE A 115 -6.33 -4.23 7.43
N TRP A 116 -6.87 -4.83 8.49
CA TRP A 116 -6.91 -4.17 9.80
C TRP A 116 -5.53 -3.97 10.42
N ARG A 117 -4.56 -4.85 10.13
CA ARG A 117 -3.16 -4.63 10.52
C ARG A 117 -2.54 -3.46 9.79
N GLY A 118 -2.79 -3.35 8.48
CA GLY A 118 -2.42 -2.19 7.68
C GLY A 118 -2.97 -0.90 8.29
N VAL A 119 -4.28 -0.85 8.57
CA VAL A 119 -4.94 0.29 9.22
C VAL A 119 -4.27 0.66 10.54
N TRP A 120 -4.01 -0.34 11.38
CA TRP A 120 -3.38 -0.12 12.69
C TRP A 120 -1.97 0.46 12.59
N LEU A 121 -1.20 0.01 11.60
CA LEU A 121 0.15 0.51 11.32
C LEU A 121 0.09 1.92 10.74
N GLY A 122 -0.74 2.14 9.71
CA GLY A 122 -0.90 3.44 9.04
C GLY A 122 -1.29 4.56 10.01
N GLN A 123 -2.11 4.27 11.02
CA GLN A 123 -2.49 5.21 12.10
C GLN A 123 -1.33 5.64 13.00
N ARG A 124 -0.24 4.86 13.04
CA ARG A 124 0.96 5.09 13.87
C ARG A 124 2.15 5.58 13.07
N THR A 125 2.06 5.56 11.75
CA THR A 125 3.07 6.08 10.85
C THR A 125 2.83 7.57 10.58
N LEU A 126 3.90 8.29 10.24
CA LEU A 126 3.82 9.65 9.70
C LEU A 126 2.85 9.70 8.51
N PRO A 127 2.18 10.84 8.25
CA PRO A 127 1.26 10.97 7.12
C PRO A 127 2.04 10.87 5.80
N LEU A 128 2.14 9.67 5.24
CA LEU A 128 2.79 9.35 3.97
C LEU A 128 1.87 9.61 2.77
N MET A 129 0.55 9.69 2.98
CA MET A 129 -0.42 9.95 1.91
C MET A 129 -0.29 11.32 1.23
N GLN A 130 0.59 12.19 1.73
CA GLN A 130 0.95 13.49 1.16
C GLN A 130 2.32 13.50 0.47
N PHE A 131 3.05 12.37 0.48
CA PHE A 131 4.39 12.25 -0.09
C PHE A 131 4.30 11.83 -1.55
N SER A 132 5.20 12.35 -2.38
CA SER A 132 5.45 11.83 -3.71
C SER A 132 6.65 10.86 -3.71
N PRO A 133 6.86 10.06 -4.78
CA PRO A 133 8.07 9.28 -4.94
C PRO A 133 9.36 10.11 -4.79
N GLN A 134 9.34 11.37 -5.23
CA GLN A 134 10.48 12.28 -5.09
C GLN A 134 10.73 12.68 -3.64
N ASP A 135 9.70 12.76 -2.80
CA ASP A 135 9.88 13.04 -1.38
C ASP A 135 10.56 11.86 -0.66
N PHE A 136 10.25 10.62 -1.02
CA PHE A 136 10.95 9.45 -0.48
C PHE A 136 12.43 9.44 -0.89
N LEU A 137 12.74 9.78 -2.14
CA LEU A 137 14.12 9.89 -2.63
C LEU A 137 14.95 10.98 -1.92
N ARG A 138 14.29 11.98 -1.33
CA ARG A 138 14.97 13.00 -0.50
C ARG A 138 15.33 12.50 0.90
N LEU A 139 14.71 11.42 1.36
CA LEU A 139 14.96 10.85 2.70
C LEU A 139 16.17 9.91 2.72
N GLY A 140 16.56 9.33 1.58
CA GLY A 140 17.71 8.45 1.46
C GLY A 140 17.79 7.81 0.07
N GLU A 141 18.96 7.25 -0.25
CA GLU A 141 19.17 6.50 -1.49
C GLU A 141 18.80 5.03 -1.31
N ARG A 142 19.00 4.52 -0.08
CA ARG A 142 18.76 3.12 0.28
C ARG A 142 17.42 2.95 0.97
N LEU A 143 16.79 1.80 0.74
CA LEU A 143 15.49 1.48 1.33
C LEU A 143 15.50 1.51 2.87
N GLY A 144 16.57 1.04 3.50
CA GLY A 144 16.73 1.05 4.95
C GLY A 144 16.80 2.46 5.54
N GLU A 145 17.45 3.41 4.84
CA GLU A 145 17.53 4.81 5.26
C GLU A 145 16.16 5.47 5.24
N ILE A 146 15.40 5.25 4.16
CA ILE A 146 14.04 5.76 4.01
C ILE A 146 13.13 5.15 5.07
N ARG A 147 13.15 3.81 5.27
CA ARG A 147 12.39 3.13 6.32
C ARG A 147 12.74 3.66 7.71
N GLN A 148 14.01 3.93 7.98
CA GLN A 148 14.44 4.51 9.25
C GLN A 148 13.90 5.93 9.44
N ALA A 149 14.01 6.78 8.42
CA ALA A 149 13.48 8.15 8.46
C ALA A 149 11.96 8.19 8.67
N LEU A 150 11.24 7.20 8.15
CA LEU A 150 9.79 7.05 8.30
C LEU A 150 9.36 6.31 9.58
N GLY A 151 10.30 5.79 10.38
CA GLY A 151 10.00 4.99 11.57
C GLY A 151 9.42 3.59 11.27
N LEU A 152 9.67 3.07 10.07
CA LEU A 152 9.14 1.79 9.58
C LEU A 152 10.12 0.61 9.72
N ARG A 153 11.38 0.86 10.09
CA ARG A 153 12.46 -0.15 10.10
C ARG A 153 12.13 -1.40 10.92
N ASP A 154 11.60 -1.21 12.13
CA ASP A 154 11.27 -2.32 13.04
C ASP A 154 9.92 -2.97 12.71
N CYS A 155 9.12 -2.36 11.83
CA CYS A 155 7.77 -2.81 11.48
C CYS A 155 7.75 -3.73 10.25
N CYS A 156 8.82 -3.73 9.45
CA CYS A 156 8.90 -4.38 8.15
C CYS A 156 9.80 -5.62 8.12
N GLN A 157 10.32 -6.04 9.28
CA GLN A 157 11.05 -7.30 9.42
C GLN A 157 10.09 -8.51 9.27
N PRO A 158 10.50 -9.57 8.55
CA PRO A 158 9.68 -10.75 8.30
C PRO A 158 9.28 -11.50 9.57
#